data_AF-A0A511XPR0-F1
#
_entry.id   AF-A0A511XPR0-F1
#
_cell.length_a   1.000
_cell.length_b   1.000
_cell.length_c   1.000
_cell.angle_alpha   90.00
_cell.angle_beta   90.00
_cell.angle_gamma   90.00
#
_symmetry.space_group_name_H-M   'P 1'
#
loop_
_entity.id
_entity.type
_entity.pdbx_description
1 polymer ?
#
loop_
_entity_poly.entity_id
_entity_poly.type
_entity_poly.pdbx_seq_one_letter_code
_entity_poly.pdbx_strand_id
1 'polypeptide(L)'
;MSSPCTRIALIATAMLSLGASTAVQAAPQKFTFRNLEFGSRDKRVPRAQAYVARTMAPGTSMASAIDAAKNAGARCAEPADGSVLCTANFMQHRSGEGMSDIQWRVRLVASPDGQSVARSSVRRSTN
;
A
#
# COMPACT_ATOMS: atom_id res chain seq x y z
N MET A 1 61.19 -17.29 44.72
CA MET A 1 62.21 -16.34 44.25
C MET A 1 61.97 -16.05 42.78
N SER A 2 61.92 -14.75 42.46
CA SER A 2 62.32 -14.13 41.19
C SER A 2 61.46 -14.34 39.94
N SER A 3 60.47 -13.44 39.81
CA SER A 3 60.38 -12.34 38.83
C SER A 3 60.48 -12.56 37.30
N PRO A 4 59.84 -11.65 36.53
CA PRO A 4 59.23 -11.90 35.22
C PRO A 4 60.08 -11.41 34.05
N CYS A 5 59.72 -11.80 32.82
CA CYS A 5 60.22 -11.12 31.62
C CYS A 5 59.05 -10.59 30.79
N THR A 6 58.80 -9.29 30.96
CA THR A 6 57.92 -8.42 30.18
C THR A 6 58.45 -8.25 28.75
N ARG A 7 57.59 -8.41 27.73
CA ARG A 7 57.70 -7.78 26.40
C ARG A 7 56.29 -7.46 25.90
N ILE A 8 55.84 -6.21 26.08
CA ILE A 8 55.77 -5.12 25.09
C ILE A 8 54.79 -5.42 23.94
N ALA A 9 53.84 -4.48 23.84
CA ALA A 9 52.58 -4.50 23.11
C ALA A 9 52.70 -4.38 21.58
N LEU A 10 51.62 -4.78 20.90
CA LEU A 10 51.20 -4.14 19.65
C LEU A 10 49.66 -4.09 19.62
N ILE A 11 49.16 -2.87 19.82
CA ILE A 11 47.75 -2.50 19.74
C ILE A 11 47.38 -2.46 18.26
N ALA A 12 46.57 -3.40 17.80
CA ALA A 12 45.92 -3.31 16.49
C ALA A 12 44.45 -2.94 16.71
N THR A 13 44.18 -1.66 16.97
CA THR A 13 42.82 -1.12 16.96
C THR A 13 42.38 -1.03 15.51
N ALA A 14 41.80 -2.10 14.98
CA ALA A 14 41.08 -2.05 13.72
C ALA A 14 39.85 -1.14 13.92
N MET A 15 39.97 0.11 13.48
CA MET A 15 38.81 0.98 13.30
C MET A 15 37.95 0.38 12.19
N LEU A 16 37.01 -0.49 12.58
CA LEU A 16 35.86 -0.82 11.74
C LEU A 16 35.00 0.43 11.70
N SER A 17 35.32 1.30 10.75
CA SER A 17 34.42 2.33 10.27
C SER A 17 33.19 1.62 9.72
N LEU A 18 32.19 1.36 10.58
CA LEU A 18 30.84 1.11 10.10
C LEU A 18 30.40 2.43 9.46
N GLY A 19 30.67 2.56 8.16
CA GLY A 19 29.96 3.51 7.33
C GLY A 19 28.49 3.17 7.45
N ALA A 20 27.79 3.93 8.29
CA ALA A 20 26.35 3.95 8.33
C ALA A 20 25.91 4.40 6.95
N SER A 21 25.69 3.41 6.07
CA SER A 21 24.99 3.64 4.82
C SER A 21 23.62 4.13 5.25
N THR A 22 23.41 5.43 5.21
CA THR A 22 22.08 6.01 5.24
C THR A 22 21.46 5.54 3.93
N ALA A 23 20.82 4.37 3.98
CA ALA A 23 19.86 3.99 2.97
C ALA A 23 18.89 5.17 2.92
N VAL A 24 18.97 5.98 1.87
CA VAL A 24 17.96 6.97 1.57
C VAL A 24 16.68 6.17 1.43
N GLN A 25 15.92 6.12 2.52
CA GLN A 25 14.68 5.39 2.57
C GLN A 25 13.75 6.18 1.67
N ALA A 26 13.68 5.76 0.41
CA ALA A 26 12.76 6.33 -0.57
C ALA A 26 11.40 6.37 0.12
N ALA A 27 10.86 7.59 0.29
CA ALA A 27 9.61 7.78 0.99
C ALA A 27 8.59 6.78 0.42
N PRO A 28 7.89 6.01 1.27
CA PRO A 28 7.01 4.96 0.79
C PRO A 28 6.05 5.56 -0.24
N GLN A 29 6.12 5.08 -1.48
CA GLN A 29 5.32 5.64 -2.56
C GLN A 29 3.84 5.58 -2.17
N LYS A 30 3.17 6.74 -2.25
CA LYS A 30 1.73 6.84 -1.97
C LYS A 30 0.98 5.84 -2.85
N PHE A 31 0.14 5.02 -2.22
CA PHE A 31 -0.70 4.07 -2.93
C PHE A 31 -1.75 4.85 -3.76
N THR A 32 -1.82 4.53 -5.05
CA THR A 32 -2.93 4.93 -5.93
C THR A 32 -3.29 3.76 -6.82
N PHE A 33 -4.57 3.65 -7.21
CA PHE A 33 -5.01 2.62 -8.15
C PHE A 33 -4.31 2.76 -9.51
N ARG A 34 -3.93 3.99 -9.90
CA ARG A 34 -3.15 4.26 -11.10
C ARG A 34 -1.74 3.65 -11.02
N ASN A 35 -0.99 3.97 -9.96
CA ASN A 35 0.37 3.44 -9.79
C ASN A 35 0.36 1.92 -9.66
N LEU A 36 -0.67 1.38 -9.00
CA LEU A 36 -0.91 -0.05 -8.93
C LEU A 36 -1.13 -0.64 -10.32
N GLU A 37 -2.06 -0.08 -11.10
CA GLU A 37 -2.42 -0.59 -12.42
C GLU A 37 -1.28 -0.56 -13.41
N PHE A 38 -0.41 0.45 -13.36
CA PHE A 38 0.72 0.55 -14.28
C PHE A 38 2.04 0.01 -13.72
N GLY A 39 2.01 -0.59 -12.51
CA GLY A 39 3.13 -1.33 -11.93
C GLY A 39 3.13 -2.83 -12.28
N SER A 40 3.80 -3.63 -11.44
CA SER A 40 3.95 -5.09 -11.60
C SER A 40 2.61 -5.81 -11.72
N ARG A 41 2.36 -6.43 -12.88
CA ARG A 41 1.09 -7.09 -13.25
C ARG A 41 0.63 -8.15 -12.25
N ASP A 42 1.54 -9.01 -11.84
CA ASP A 42 1.35 -10.10 -10.88
C ASP A 42 0.95 -9.62 -9.48
N LYS A 43 1.37 -8.40 -9.09
CA LYS A 43 1.15 -7.87 -7.74
C LYS A 43 -0.08 -6.98 -7.62
N ARG A 44 -0.80 -6.70 -8.71
CA ARG A 44 -1.90 -5.71 -8.73
C ARG A 44 -3.00 -6.04 -7.74
N VAL A 45 -3.64 -7.20 -7.93
CA VAL A 45 -4.78 -7.60 -7.10
C VAL A 45 -4.38 -7.82 -5.63
N PRO A 46 -3.30 -8.56 -5.31
CA PRO A 46 -2.88 -8.73 -3.92
C PRO A 46 -2.55 -7.42 -3.21
N ARG A 47 -1.89 -6.47 -3.89
CA ARG A 47 -1.58 -5.17 -3.27
C ARG A 47 -2.80 -4.28 -3.08
N ALA A 48 -3.78 -4.31 -3.98
CA ALA A 48 -5.06 -3.64 -3.75
C ALA A 48 -5.80 -4.22 -2.54
N GLN A 49 -5.88 -5.55 -2.46
CA GLN A 49 -6.51 -6.24 -1.34
C GLN A 49 -5.83 -5.91 -0.02
N ALA A 50 -4.50 -5.96 0.03
CA ALA A 50 -3.72 -5.60 1.21
C ALA A 50 -3.86 -4.12 1.60
N TYR A 51 -4.03 -3.22 0.63
CA TYR A 51 -4.31 -1.82 0.91
C TYR A 51 -5.69 -1.66 1.58
N VAL A 52 -6.75 -2.17 0.96
CA VAL A 52 -8.12 -2.07 1.48
C VAL A 52 -8.27 -2.75 2.82
N ALA A 53 -7.70 -3.94 2.99
CA ALA A 53 -7.72 -4.67 4.27
C ALA A 53 -7.03 -3.92 5.41
N ARG A 54 -6.04 -3.06 5.11
CA ARG A 54 -5.31 -2.27 6.12
C ARG A 54 -5.96 -0.92 6.39
N THR A 55 -6.44 -0.23 5.36
CA THR A 55 -6.88 1.17 5.47
C THR A 55 -8.39 1.34 5.59
N MET A 56 -9.15 0.28 5.28
CA MET A 56 -10.62 0.26 5.27
C MET A 56 -11.12 -1.01 5.97
N ALA A 57 -10.42 -1.42 7.02
CA ALA A 57 -10.75 -2.60 7.81
C ALA A 57 -12.08 -2.41 8.56
N PRO A 58 -12.75 -3.49 8.99
CA PRO A 58 -13.88 -3.39 9.89
C PRO A 58 -13.59 -2.52 11.12
N GLY A 59 -14.53 -1.65 11.50
CA GLY A 59 -14.38 -0.67 12.59
C GLY A 59 -13.69 0.65 12.19
N THR A 60 -13.13 0.76 10.98
CA THR A 60 -12.67 2.05 10.43
C THR A 60 -13.89 2.96 10.22
N SER A 61 -13.80 4.25 10.52
CA SER A 61 -14.90 5.17 10.22
C SER A 61 -15.19 5.19 8.70
N MET A 62 -16.47 5.28 8.34
CA MET A 62 -16.88 5.37 6.93
C MET A 62 -16.25 6.58 6.26
N ALA A 63 -16.24 7.74 6.92
CA ALA A 63 -15.60 8.96 6.43
C ALA A 63 -14.11 8.74 6.09
N SER A 64 -13.34 8.16 7.02
CA SER A 64 -11.91 7.89 6.79
C SER A 64 -11.68 6.85 5.70
N ALA A 65 -12.52 5.82 5.61
CA ALA A 65 -12.42 4.81 4.55
C ALA A 65 -12.71 5.40 3.16
N ILE A 66 -13.73 6.27 3.06
CA ILE A 66 -14.07 7.02 1.85
C ILE A 66 -12.90 7.93 1.46
N ASP A 67 -12.35 8.67 2.42
CA ASP A 67 -11.22 9.58 2.16
C ASP A 67 -9.96 8.82 1.76
N ALA A 68 -9.69 7.64 2.34
CA ALA A 68 -8.61 6.77 1.90
C ALA A 68 -8.81 6.34 0.43
N ALA A 69 -10.03 5.94 0.04
CA ALA A 69 -10.33 5.56 -1.33
C ALA A 69 -10.19 6.74 -2.31
N LYS A 70 -10.67 7.94 -1.94
CA LYS A 70 -10.49 9.18 -2.70
C LYS A 70 -9.01 9.54 -2.85
N ASN A 71 -8.23 9.45 -1.77
CA ASN A 71 -6.79 9.68 -1.77
C ASN A 71 -6.01 8.68 -2.63
N ALA A 72 -6.55 7.47 -2.83
CA ALA A 72 -6.03 6.48 -3.77
C ALA A 72 -6.47 6.71 -5.24
N GLY A 73 -7.26 7.75 -5.49
CA GLY A 73 -7.70 8.16 -6.83
C GLY A 73 -9.08 7.63 -7.26
N ALA A 74 -9.89 7.10 -6.34
CA ALA A 74 -11.25 6.66 -6.64
C ALA A 74 -12.29 7.78 -6.47
N ARG A 75 -13.39 7.70 -7.22
CA ARG A 75 -14.60 8.49 -6.99
C ARG A 75 -15.61 7.64 -6.24
N CYS A 76 -16.21 8.16 -5.17
CA CYS A 76 -17.15 7.41 -4.34
C CYS A 76 -18.58 7.89 -4.55
N ALA A 77 -19.52 6.95 -4.57
CA ALA A 77 -20.96 7.19 -4.59
C ALA A 77 -21.64 6.23 -3.61
N GLU A 78 -22.75 6.67 -3.02
CA GLU A 78 -23.62 5.88 -2.16
C GLU A 78 -24.78 5.33 -2.99
N PRO A 79 -24.81 4.02 -3.32
CA PRO A 79 -25.97 3.39 -3.92
C PRO A 79 -27.09 3.26 -2.87
N ALA A 80 -28.31 3.00 -3.33
CA ALA A 80 -29.48 2.86 -2.46
C ALA A 80 -29.42 1.65 -1.49
N ASP A 81 -28.39 0.81 -1.57
CA ASP A 81 -28.23 -0.42 -0.79
C ASP A 81 -27.49 -0.22 0.54
N GLY A 82 -27.24 1.03 0.94
CA GLY A 82 -26.52 1.35 2.19
C GLY A 82 -25.03 1.02 2.15
N SER A 83 -24.47 0.81 0.96
CA SER A 83 -23.03 0.69 0.74
C SER A 83 -22.44 1.97 0.19
N VAL A 84 -21.11 2.07 0.14
CA VAL A 84 -20.40 3.06 -0.65
C VAL A 84 -19.59 2.32 -1.69
N LEU A 85 -19.75 2.70 -2.95
CA LEU A 85 -18.97 2.19 -4.06
C LEU A 85 -17.98 3.24 -4.52
N CYS A 86 -16.69 2.97 -4.33
CA CYS A 86 -15.60 3.82 -4.81
C CYS A 86 -14.94 3.19 -6.04
N THR A 87 -14.91 3.93 -7.14
CA THR A 87 -14.44 3.43 -8.44
C THR A 87 -13.29 4.28 -8.98
N ALA A 88 -12.21 3.64 -9.43
CA ALA A 88 -11.12 4.25 -10.18
C ALA A 88 -11.04 3.64 -11.58
N ASN A 89 -11.19 4.48 -12.61
CA ASN A 89 -11.24 4.05 -14.01
C ASN A 89 -10.01 4.53 -14.78
N PHE A 90 -9.50 3.68 -15.67
CA PHE A 90 -8.34 3.95 -16.50
C PHE A 90 -8.56 3.39 -17.89
N MET A 91 -8.23 4.17 -18.92
CA MET A 91 -8.14 3.62 -20.27
C MET A 91 -6.73 3.13 -20.53
N GLN A 92 -6.61 1.94 -21.11
CA GLN A 92 -5.35 1.38 -21.55
C GLN A 92 -5.47 0.94 -23.00
N HIS A 93 -4.51 1.39 -23.83
CA HIS A 93 -4.30 0.84 -25.15
C HIS A 93 -3.49 -0.45 -25.04
N ARG A 94 -3.99 -1.56 -25.59
CA ARG A 94 -3.20 -2.79 -25.75
C ARG A 94 -2.68 -2.87 -27.18
N SER A 95 -1.47 -3.37 -27.37
CA SER A 95 -0.97 -3.55 -28.74
C SER A 95 -1.76 -4.69 -29.39
N GLY A 96 -2.43 -4.42 -30.51
CA GLY A 96 -3.23 -5.41 -31.25
C GLY A 96 -4.66 -5.64 -30.74
N GLU A 97 -5.03 -5.04 -29.62
CA GLU A 97 -6.38 -5.08 -29.05
C GLU A 97 -6.79 -3.63 -28.73
N GLY A 98 -8.00 -3.20 -29.08
CA GLY A 98 -8.42 -1.80 -28.91
C GLY A 98 -8.33 -1.25 -27.48
N MET A 99 -8.87 -0.05 -27.27
CA MET A 99 -8.90 0.58 -25.95
C MET A 99 -9.70 -0.28 -24.97
N SER A 100 -9.06 -0.71 -23.87
CA SER A 100 -9.74 -1.40 -22.76
C SER A 100 -10.05 -0.43 -21.63
N ASP A 101 -11.23 -0.55 -21.03
CA ASP A 101 -11.58 0.18 -19.80
C ASP A 101 -11.25 -0.68 -18.58
N ILE A 102 -10.34 -0.17 -17.75
CA ILE A 102 -9.91 -0.85 -16.53
C ILE A 102 -10.56 -0.16 -15.35
N GLN A 103 -11.27 -0.94 -14.54
CA GLN A 103 -11.95 -0.43 -13.35
C GLN A 103 -11.46 -1.13 -12.10
N TRP A 104 -11.17 -0.34 -11.07
CA TRP A 104 -11.00 -0.79 -9.70
C TRP A 104 -12.19 -0.35 -8.88
N ARG A 105 -12.90 -1.30 -8.29
CA ARG A 105 -14.10 -1.05 -7.47
C ARG A 105 -13.86 -1.48 -6.05
N VAL A 106 -13.89 -0.53 -5.12
CA VAL A 106 -13.91 -0.74 -3.68
C VAL A 106 -15.34 -0.61 -3.18
N ARG A 107 -15.85 -1.65 -2.52
CA ARG A 107 -17.16 -1.59 -1.87
C ARG A 107 -16.94 -1.53 -0.36
N LEU A 108 -17.56 -0.55 0.28
CA LEU A 108 -17.61 -0.37 1.73
C LEU A 108 -19.04 -0.59 2.19
N VAL A 109 -19.26 -1.49 3.12
CA VAL A 109 -20.57 -1.74 3.73
C VAL A 109 -20.52 -1.18 5.14
N ALA A 110 -21.47 -0.32 5.49
CA ALA A 110 -21.54 0.28 6.81
C ALA A 110 -21.96 -0.76 7.87
N SER A 111 -21.51 -0.55 9.11
CA SER A 111 -22.08 -1.19 10.31
C SER A 111 -23.53 -0.73 10.53
N PRO A 112 -24.28 -1.43 11.41
CA PRO A 112 -25.68 -1.05 11.71
C PRO A 112 -25.85 0.39 12.23
N ASP A 113 -24.81 0.95 12.85
CA ASP A 113 -24.77 2.36 13.29
C ASP A 113 -24.56 3.37 12.14
N GLY A 114 -24.25 2.91 10.93
CA GLY A 114 -23.96 3.75 9.76
C GLY A 114 -22.61 4.48 9.80
N GLN A 115 -21.85 4.38 10.89
CA GLN A 115 -20.68 5.24 11.15
C GLN A 115 -19.36 4.59 10.77
N SER A 116 -19.27 3.25 10.83
CA SER A 116 -18.05 2.50 10.59
C SER A 116 -18.20 1.48 9.47
N VAL A 117 -17.09 0.97 8.98
CA VAL A 117 -17.06 -0.12 7.99
C VAL A 117 -17.37 -1.42 8.73
N ALA A 118 -18.39 -2.15 8.29
CA ALA A 118 -18.59 -3.55 8.67
C ALA A 118 -17.78 -4.50 7.78
N ARG A 119 -17.75 -4.22 6.47
CA ARG A 119 -17.04 -5.04 5.48
C ARG A 119 -16.51 -4.17 4.35
N SER A 120 -15.33 -4.50 3.85
CA SER A 120 -14.76 -3.88 2.65
C SER A 120 -14.29 -4.94 1.67
N SER A 121 -14.29 -4.59 0.37
CA SER A 121 -13.79 -5.46 -0.68
C SER A 121 -13.27 -4.65 -1.85
N VAL A 122 -12.39 -5.23 -2.65
CA VAL A 122 -11.87 -4.61 -3.88
C VAL A 122 -11.82 -5.61 -5.01
N ARG A 123 -12.25 -5.18 -6.20
CA ARG A 123 -12.20 -5.96 -7.43
C ARG A 123 -11.63 -5.14 -8.58
N ARG A 124 -10.90 -5.82 -9.46
CA ARG A 124 -10.46 -5.28 -10.75
C ARG A 124 -11.31 -5.90 -11.84
N SER A 125 -11.78 -5.10 -12.79
CA SER A 125 -12.39 -5.57 -14.03
C SER A 125 -11.75 -4.89 -15.24
N THR A 126 -11.84 -5.54 -16.39
CA THR A 126 -11.45 -4.97 -17.68
C THR A 126 -12.62 -5.22 -18.62
N ASN A 127 -13.13 -4.17 -19.24
CA ASN A 127 -14.19 -4.20 -20.23
C ASN A 127 -13.61 -3.91 -21.62
#